data_AF-A0A9E3ARY6-F1
#
_entry.id   AF-A0A9E3ARY6-F1
#
_cell.length_a   1.000
_cell.length_b   1.000
_cell.length_c   1.000
_cell.angle_alpha   90.00
_cell.angle_beta   90.00
_cell.angle_gamma   90.00
#
_symmetry.space_group_name_H-M   'P 1'
#
loop_
_entity.id
_entity.type
_entity.pdbx_description
1 polymer ?
#
loop_
_entity_poly.entity_id
_entity_poly.type
_entity_poly.pdbx_seq_one_letter_code
_entity_poly.pdbx_strand_id
1 'polypeptide(L)'
;MTAFFAAIDARRLQEQLSWPGLAKAVWEQSSILNARRGDHPIAAQTIRKLGERPQLSCQHALFLLRWLGRPPEAFIAAPSAGTADVPLPIADDGHRLRWSLRKLHGALDAARAARGATWAQAADRLGCTPSQLTGLRTAKFATNMQLAMRITQALRRPAADFVYVAEW
;
A
#
# COMPACT_ATOMS: atom_id res chain seq x y z
N MET A 1 0.75 -7.04 -10.06
CA MET A 1 1.09 -5.59 -10.17
C MET A 1 0.95 -5.03 -11.58
N THR A 2 0.96 -5.86 -12.65
CA THR A 2 0.64 -5.42 -14.01
C THR A 2 -0.74 -4.74 -14.11
N ALA A 3 -1.78 -5.35 -13.52
CA ALA A 3 -3.13 -4.75 -13.48
C ALA A 3 -3.17 -3.40 -12.74
N PHE A 4 -2.38 -3.25 -11.68
CA PHE A 4 -2.29 -2.00 -10.93
C PHE A 4 -1.63 -0.90 -11.76
N PHE A 5 -0.50 -1.18 -12.40
CA PHE A 5 0.15 -0.23 -13.31
C PHE A 5 -0.73 0.11 -14.51
N ALA A 6 -1.37 -0.88 -15.13
CA ALA A 6 -2.28 -0.66 -16.25
C ALA A 6 -3.44 0.27 -15.88
N ALA A 7 -4.00 0.14 -14.68
CA ALA A 7 -5.04 1.05 -14.21
C ALA A 7 -4.52 2.48 -13.98
N ILE A 8 -3.30 2.64 -13.46
CA ILE A 8 -2.65 3.95 -13.33
C ILE A 8 -2.47 4.58 -14.71
N ASP A 9 -1.92 3.83 -15.67
CA ASP A 9 -1.63 4.32 -17.00
C ASP A 9 -2.91 4.66 -17.78
N ALA A 10 -3.93 3.81 -17.71
CA ALA A 10 -5.22 4.06 -18.33
C ALA A 10 -5.87 5.36 -17.82
N ARG A 11 -5.92 5.56 -16.50
CA ARG A 11 -6.47 6.79 -15.93
C ARG A 11 -5.60 8.00 -16.27
N ARG A 12 -4.27 7.85 -16.27
CA ARG A 12 -3.32 8.92 -16.61
C ARG A 12 -3.57 9.41 -18.03
N LEU A 13 -3.75 8.49 -18.98
CA LEU A 13 -4.08 8.79 -20.37
C LEU A 13 -5.47 9.44 -20.50
N GLN A 14 -6.47 8.95 -19.76
CA GLN A 14 -7.82 9.52 -19.73
C GLN A 14 -7.81 10.99 -19.23
N GLU A 15 -7.04 11.28 -18.19
CA GLU A 15 -6.85 12.65 -17.67
C GLU A 15 -5.82 13.47 -18.46
N GLN A 16 -5.27 12.92 -19.56
CA GLN A 16 -4.27 13.56 -20.43
C GLN A 16 -3.01 14.02 -19.67
N LEU A 17 -2.64 13.30 -18.61
CA LEU A 17 -1.51 13.65 -17.77
C LEU A 17 -0.20 13.08 -18.33
N SER A 18 0.84 13.90 -18.35
CA SER A 18 2.22 13.40 -18.44
C SER A 18 2.61 12.66 -17.15
N TRP A 19 3.71 11.90 -17.14
CA TRP A 19 4.21 11.30 -15.89
C TRP A 19 4.51 12.34 -14.79
N PRO A 20 5.13 13.50 -15.08
CA PRO A 20 5.22 14.61 -14.13
C PRO A 20 3.85 15.17 -13.71
N GLY A 21 2.90 15.27 -14.65
CA GLY A 21 1.53 15.70 -14.36
C GLY A 21 0.83 14.77 -13.37
N LEU A 22 0.96 13.45 -13.53
CA LEU A 22 0.47 12.46 -12.59
C LEU A 22 1.14 12.59 -11.21
N ALA A 23 2.46 12.75 -11.17
CA ALA A 23 3.17 12.95 -9.90
C ALA A 23 2.65 14.19 -9.15
N LYS A 24 2.39 15.29 -9.88
CA LYS A 24 1.77 16.50 -9.32
C LYS A 24 0.33 16.24 -8.87
N ALA A 25 -0.52 15.63 -9.69
CA ALA A 25 -1.91 15.35 -9.33
C ALA A 25 -2.02 14.47 -8.08
N VAL A 26 -1.17 13.45 -7.97
CA VAL A 26 -1.08 12.58 -6.79
C VAL A 26 -0.64 13.36 -5.56
N TRP A 27 0.31 14.29 -5.71
CA TRP A 27 0.79 15.15 -4.65
C TRP A 27 -0.29 16.10 -4.13
N GLU A 28 -1.01 16.77 -5.03
CA GLU A 28 -2.03 17.77 -4.69
C GLU A 28 -3.24 17.21 -3.92
N GLN A 29 -3.41 15.88 -3.85
CA GLN A 29 -4.42 15.25 -2.98
C GLN A 29 -4.27 15.61 -1.49
N SER A 30 -3.09 16.08 -1.08
CA SER A 30 -2.78 16.48 0.29
C SER A 30 -2.18 17.88 0.36
N SER A 31 -2.66 18.82 -0.46
CA SER A 31 -2.08 20.16 -0.65
C SER A 31 -1.88 20.94 0.66
N ILE A 32 -2.88 20.97 1.56
CA ILE A 32 -2.79 21.63 2.87
C ILE A 32 -1.68 20.99 3.70
N LEU A 33 -1.61 19.66 3.73
CA LEU A 33 -0.57 18.97 4.48
C LEU A 33 0.83 19.21 3.91
N ASN A 34 0.96 19.18 2.59
CA ASN A 34 2.22 19.38 1.88
C ASN A 34 2.82 20.75 2.19
N ALA A 35 1.98 21.79 2.24
CA ALA A 35 2.37 23.15 2.60
C ALA A 35 2.94 23.24 4.04
N ARG A 36 2.41 22.43 4.97
CA ARG A 36 2.87 22.41 6.37
C ARG A 36 4.15 21.61 6.60
N ARG A 37 4.36 20.55 5.82
CA ARG A 37 5.42 19.54 6.11
C ARG A 37 6.71 19.73 5.32
N GLY A 38 6.70 20.46 4.21
CA GLY A 38 7.88 20.60 3.34
C GLY A 38 8.38 19.27 2.75
N ASP A 39 7.52 18.23 2.73
CA ASP A 39 7.84 16.93 2.17
C ASP A 39 8.01 17.00 0.64
N HIS A 40 8.63 15.98 0.04
CA HIS A 40 8.77 15.88 -1.41
C HIS A 40 7.74 14.93 -2.06
N PRO A 41 7.27 15.24 -3.28
CA PRO A 41 6.39 14.36 -4.03
C PRO A 41 7.08 13.05 -4.42
N ILE A 42 6.27 12.02 -4.66
CA ILE A 42 6.76 10.83 -5.34
C ILE A 42 7.30 11.22 -6.72
N ALA A 43 8.55 10.84 -7.01
CA ALA A 43 9.14 11.17 -8.30
C ALA A 43 8.38 10.49 -9.45
N ALA A 44 8.14 11.22 -10.54
CA ALA A 44 7.50 10.68 -11.75
C ALA A 44 8.22 9.43 -12.30
N GLN A 45 9.55 9.40 -12.18
CA GLN A 45 10.35 8.23 -12.57
C GLN A 45 10.03 7.00 -11.72
N THR A 46 9.76 7.16 -10.42
CA THR A 46 9.34 6.06 -9.53
C THR A 46 8.01 5.47 -9.98
N ILE A 47 7.05 6.32 -10.38
CA ILE A 47 5.77 5.87 -10.93
C ILE A 47 5.98 5.13 -12.26
N ARG A 48 6.75 5.72 -13.19
CA ARG A 48 7.02 5.11 -14.50
C ARG A 48 7.70 3.74 -14.37
N LYS A 49 8.71 3.64 -13.50
CA LYS A 49 9.46 2.40 -13.24
C LYS A 49 8.57 1.28 -12.69
N LEU A 50 7.38 1.57 -12.17
CA LEU A 50 6.43 0.55 -11.73
C LEU A 50 6.01 -0.41 -12.86
N GLY A 51 5.97 0.09 -14.11
CA GLY A 51 5.66 -0.72 -15.29
C GLY A 51 6.79 -1.65 -15.71
N GLU A 52 8.03 -1.30 -15.38
CA GLU A 52 9.23 -2.10 -15.65
C GLU A 52 9.53 -3.06 -14.50
N ARG A 53 9.42 -2.57 -13.25
CA ARG A 53 9.70 -3.29 -12.01
C ARG A 53 8.57 -3.05 -11.02
N PRO A 54 7.80 -4.08 -10.68
CA PRO A 54 6.68 -3.96 -9.77
C PRO A 54 7.15 -3.92 -8.31
N GLN A 55 7.97 -2.94 -7.95
CA GLN A 55 8.41 -2.71 -6.57
C GLN A 55 8.06 -1.30 -6.16
N LEU A 56 7.08 -1.20 -5.27
CA LEU A 56 6.65 0.04 -4.64
C LEU A 56 6.46 -0.20 -3.15
N SER A 57 6.89 0.74 -2.31
CA SER A 57 6.55 0.67 -0.89
C SER A 57 5.03 0.75 -0.73
N CYS A 58 4.49 0.07 0.28
CA CYS A 58 3.06 0.12 0.57
C CYS A 58 2.58 1.55 0.86
N GLN A 59 3.46 2.41 1.40
CA GLN A 59 3.16 3.83 1.65
C GLN A 59 3.02 4.63 0.35
N HIS A 60 3.93 4.47 -0.61
CA HIS A 60 3.81 5.13 -1.91
C HIS A 60 2.62 4.60 -2.73
N ALA A 61 2.31 3.30 -2.59
CA ALA A 61 1.15 2.70 -3.24
C ALA A 61 -0.16 3.38 -2.80
N LEU A 62 -0.28 3.79 -1.53
CA LEU A 62 -1.48 4.48 -1.04
C LEU A 62 -1.78 5.80 -1.76
N PHE A 63 -0.77 6.55 -2.18
CA PHE A 63 -0.99 7.79 -2.93
C PHE A 63 -1.66 7.52 -4.29
N LEU A 64 -1.20 6.47 -4.99
CA LEU A 64 -1.74 6.06 -6.27
C LEU A 64 -3.10 5.37 -6.12
N LEU A 65 -3.31 4.56 -5.07
CA LEU A 65 -4.59 3.92 -4.77
C LEU A 65 -5.66 4.94 -4.41
N ARG A 66 -5.31 5.96 -3.60
CA ARG A 66 -6.19 7.10 -3.31
C ARG A 66 -6.55 7.83 -4.58
N TRP A 67 -5.56 8.13 -5.43
CA TRP A 67 -5.81 8.81 -6.69
C TRP A 67 -6.76 8.00 -7.56
N LEU A 68 -6.52 6.69 -7.73
CA LEU A 68 -7.40 5.77 -8.46
C LEU A 68 -8.80 5.61 -7.85
N GLY A 69 -9.00 5.91 -6.57
CA GLY A 69 -10.25 5.67 -5.85
C GLY A 69 -10.58 4.19 -5.67
N ARG A 70 -9.55 3.32 -5.60
CA ARG A 70 -9.74 1.85 -5.55
C ARG A 70 -8.89 1.22 -4.43
N PRO A 71 -9.42 0.21 -3.72
CA PRO A 71 -8.63 -0.55 -2.77
C PRO A 71 -7.61 -1.46 -3.48
N PRO A 72 -6.51 -1.86 -2.81
CA PRO A 72 -5.48 -2.67 -3.45
C PRO A 72 -5.95 -4.07 -3.84
N GLU A 73 -6.96 -4.62 -3.16
CA GLU A 73 -7.57 -5.91 -3.48
C GLU A 73 -8.21 -5.93 -4.87
N ALA A 74 -8.61 -4.77 -5.40
CA ALA A 74 -9.16 -4.64 -6.75
C ALA A 74 -8.14 -4.99 -7.86
N PHE A 75 -6.87 -5.21 -7.51
CA PHE A 75 -5.79 -5.62 -8.41
C PHE A 75 -5.25 -7.03 -8.13
N ILE A 76 -5.95 -7.80 -7.28
CA ILE A 76 -5.70 -9.22 -7.02
C ILE A 76 -6.70 -10.03 -7.83
N ALA A 77 -6.22 -11.00 -8.62
CA ALA A 77 -7.09 -11.79 -9.50
C ALA A 77 -8.15 -12.62 -8.74
N ALA A 78 -7.76 -13.16 -7.58
CA ALA A 78 -8.63 -13.93 -6.70
C ALA A 78 -8.39 -13.48 -5.25
N PRO A 79 -9.04 -12.40 -4.78
CA PRO A 79 -8.92 -11.95 -3.40
C PRO A 79 -9.53 -12.98 -2.45
N SER A 80 -8.96 -13.08 -1.25
CA SER A 80 -9.45 -13.94 -0.18
C SER A 80 -10.84 -13.47 0.26
N ALA A 81 -11.70 -14.42 0.65
CA ALA A 81 -13.03 -14.12 1.13
C ALA A 81 -13.02 -13.04 2.23
N GLY A 82 -13.90 -12.04 2.11
CA GLY A 82 -14.01 -10.93 3.05
C GLY A 82 -12.97 -9.82 2.89
N THR A 83 -12.11 -9.87 1.86
CA THR A 83 -11.10 -8.82 1.60
C THR A 83 -11.41 -7.91 0.43
N ALA A 84 -12.20 -8.37 -0.54
CA ALA A 84 -12.56 -7.61 -1.73
C ALA A 84 -13.52 -6.45 -1.41
N ASP A 85 -13.51 -5.43 -2.27
CA ASP A 85 -14.48 -4.32 -2.29
C ASP A 85 -14.63 -3.50 -1.00
N VAL A 86 -13.68 -3.63 -0.07
CA VAL A 86 -13.61 -2.78 1.12
C VAL A 86 -12.86 -1.50 0.77
N PRO A 87 -13.52 -0.32 0.78
CA PRO A 87 -12.86 0.93 0.40
C PRO A 87 -11.77 1.32 1.40
N LEU A 88 -10.73 2.00 0.91
CA LEU A 88 -9.77 2.66 1.78
C LEU A 88 -10.45 3.82 2.55
N PRO A 89 -9.94 4.21 3.73
CA PRO A 89 -10.42 5.39 4.43
C PRO A 89 -10.39 6.64 3.54
N ILE A 90 -11.33 7.55 3.76
CA ILE A 90 -11.36 8.83 3.07
C ILE A 90 -10.41 9.80 3.78
N ALA A 91 -9.49 10.38 3.04
CA ALA A 91 -8.63 11.47 3.51
C ALA A 91 -8.99 12.75 2.75
N ASP A 92 -8.91 13.90 3.43
CA ASP A 92 -9.01 15.24 2.84
C ASP A 92 -7.63 15.75 2.39
N ASP A 93 -7.53 17.03 2.05
CA ASP A 93 -6.28 17.72 1.66
C ASP A 93 -5.32 18.01 2.83
N GLY A 94 -5.81 17.99 4.07
CA GLY A 94 -5.03 18.09 5.29
C GLY A 94 -4.40 16.76 5.74
N HIS A 95 -4.76 15.65 5.11
CA HIS A 95 -4.34 14.32 5.54
C HIS A 95 -3.83 13.43 4.40
N ARG A 96 -3.12 12.36 4.78
CA ARG A 96 -2.67 11.27 3.91
C ARG A 96 -3.10 9.92 4.47
N LEU A 97 -3.21 8.94 3.59
CA LEU A 97 -3.34 7.55 4.00
C LEU A 97 -1.98 6.99 4.41
N ARG A 98 -1.98 6.22 5.50
CA ARG A 98 -0.80 5.55 6.05
C ARG A 98 -1.08 4.11 6.42
N TRP A 99 -0.13 3.24 6.13
CA TRP A 99 -0.12 1.89 6.68
C TRP A 99 0.30 1.90 8.15
N SER A 100 -0.47 1.22 8.98
CA SER A 100 -0.08 0.84 10.33
C SER A 100 0.63 -0.51 10.30
N LEU A 101 1.94 -0.49 10.02
CA LEU A 101 2.76 -1.70 9.99
C LEU A 101 2.83 -2.39 11.36
N ARG A 102 2.71 -1.62 12.45
CA ARG A 102 2.56 -2.16 13.80
C ARG A 102 1.26 -2.95 13.98
N LYS A 103 0.12 -2.43 13.50
CA LYS A 103 -1.17 -3.14 13.55
C LYS A 103 -1.14 -4.40 12.67
N LEU A 104 -0.52 -4.31 11.49
CA LEU A 104 -0.31 -5.45 10.59
C LEU A 104 0.56 -6.53 11.26
N HIS A 105 1.68 -6.14 11.88
CA HIS A 105 2.53 -7.04 12.65
C HIS A 105 1.75 -7.70 13.80
N GLY A 106 1.01 -6.93 14.61
CA GLY A 106 0.24 -7.48 15.72
C GLY A 106 -0.80 -8.51 15.28
N ALA A 107 -1.50 -8.25 14.19
CA ALA A 107 -2.45 -9.21 13.61
C ALA A 107 -1.76 -10.48 13.08
N LEU A 108 -0.62 -10.32 12.40
CA LEU A 108 0.19 -11.44 11.92
C LEU A 108 0.74 -12.28 13.07
N ASP A 109 1.23 -11.64 14.13
CA ASP A 109 1.78 -12.31 15.30
C ASP A 109 0.71 -13.12 16.05
N ALA A 110 -0.47 -12.54 16.27
CA ALA A 110 -1.61 -13.25 16.86
C ALA A 110 -2.01 -14.47 16.01
N ALA A 111 -2.10 -14.29 14.69
CA ALA A 111 -2.44 -15.36 13.75
C ALA A 111 -1.37 -16.48 13.70
N ARG A 112 -0.09 -16.11 13.80
CA ARG A 112 1.04 -17.04 13.89
C ARG A 112 0.99 -17.83 15.20
N ALA A 113 0.82 -17.13 16.33
CA ALA A 113 0.77 -17.72 17.67
C ALA A 113 -0.40 -18.69 17.83
N ALA A 114 -1.60 -18.33 17.34
CA ALA A 114 -2.78 -19.19 17.37
C ALA A 114 -2.60 -20.51 16.59
N ARG A 115 -1.64 -20.57 15.66
CA ARG A 115 -1.31 -21.78 14.89
C ARG A 115 -0.08 -22.53 15.43
N GLY A 116 0.48 -22.10 16.56
CA GLY A 116 1.73 -22.66 17.10
C GLY A 116 2.93 -22.52 16.15
N ALA A 117 2.87 -21.58 15.19
CA ALA A 117 3.88 -21.47 14.14
C ALA A 117 5.07 -20.62 14.58
N THR A 118 6.28 -20.97 14.11
CA THR A 118 7.46 -20.12 14.25
C THR A 118 7.46 -19.00 13.20
N TRP A 119 8.30 -17.98 13.39
CA TRP A 119 8.50 -16.94 12.37
C TRP A 119 9.09 -17.51 11.07
N ALA A 120 9.90 -18.56 11.14
CA ALA A 120 10.41 -19.26 9.97
C ALA A 120 9.29 -19.90 9.16
N GLN A 121 8.38 -20.63 9.81
CA GLN A 121 7.23 -21.24 9.15
C GLN A 121 6.26 -20.19 8.58
N ALA A 122 6.05 -19.08 9.28
CA ALA A 122 5.21 -17.99 8.77
C ALA A 122 5.84 -17.32 7.53
N ALA A 123 7.15 -17.10 7.55
CA ALA A 123 7.90 -16.48 6.46
C ALA A 123 7.94 -17.38 5.21
N ASP A 124 8.13 -18.69 5.40
CA ASP A 124 8.07 -19.69 4.34
C ASP A 124 6.71 -19.67 3.63
N ARG A 125 5.61 -19.74 4.39
CA ARG A 125 4.24 -19.64 3.84
C ARG A 125 3.98 -18.34 3.09
N LEU A 126 4.59 -17.24 3.54
CA LEU A 126 4.44 -15.92 2.92
C LEU A 126 5.47 -15.64 1.83
N GLY A 127 6.40 -16.56 1.55
CA GLY A 127 7.47 -16.39 0.56
C GLY A 127 8.35 -15.17 0.86
N CYS A 128 8.81 -15.02 2.09
CA CYS A 128 9.66 -13.93 2.54
C CYS A 128 10.66 -14.40 3.61
N THR A 129 11.49 -13.50 4.16
CA THR A 129 12.37 -13.84 5.28
C THR A 129 11.67 -13.57 6.63
N PRO A 130 12.09 -14.24 7.72
CA PRO A 130 11.59 -13.93 9.06
C PRO A 130 11.83 -12.48 9.47
N SER A 131 12.97 -11.90 9.10
CA SER A 131 13.32 -10.51 9.41
C SER A 131 12.41 -9.50 8.72
N GLN A 132 11.90 -9.81 7.52
CA GLN A 132 10.89 -8.98 6.86
C GLN A 132 9.56 -8.95 7.62
N LEU A 133 9.20 -10.04 8.32
CA LEU A 133 7.99 -10.09 9.13
C LEU A 133 8.17 -9.40 10.48
N THR A 134 9.24 -9.73 11.22
CA THR A 134 9.48 -9.15 12.55
C THR A 134 9.86 -7.67 12.47
N GLY A 135 10.49 -7.24 11.37
CA GLY A 135 10.80 -5.85 11.10
C GLY A 135 9.58 -4.94 10.94
N LEU A 136 8.39 -5.49 10.63
CA LEU A 136 7.14 -4.71 10.52
C LEU A 136 6.79 -3.99 11.83
N ARG A 137 7.23 -4.51 12.97
CA ARG A 137 7.00 -3.92 14.29
C ARG A 137 7.57 -2.51 14.43
N THR A 138 8.69 -2.25 13.76
CA THR A 138 9.47 -1.00 13.90
C THR A 138 9.60 -0.22 12.60
N ALA A 139 9.39 -0.86 11.44
CA ALA A 139 9.46 -0.21 10.14
C ALA A 139 8.41 0.90 10.02
N LYS A 140 8.84 2.06 9.49
CA LYS A 140 7.93 3.15 9.09
C LYS A 140 7.57 3.08 7.59
N PHE A 141 8.53 2.69 6.74
CA PHE A 141 8.38 2.77 5.27
C PHE A 141 8.85 1.52 4.50
N ALA A 142 9.42 0.51 5.16
CA ALA A 142 10.24 -0.51 4.51
C ALA A 142 9.45 -1.64 3.79
N THR A 143 8.16 -1.78 4.06
CA THR A 143 7.38 -2.90 3.51
C THR A 143 6.95 -2.60 2.08
N ASN A 144 7.31 -3.48 1.16
CA ASN A 144 6.78 -3.41 -0.21
C ASN A 144 5.30 -3.83 -0.24
N MET A 145 4.58 -3.32 -1.23
CA MET A 145 3.14 -3.54 -1.36
C MET A 145 2.79 -5.02 -1.54
N GLN A 146 3.62 -5.79 -2.24
CA GLN A 146 3.35 -7.22 -2.48
C GLN A 146 3.35 -8.03 -1.18
N LEU A 147 4.32 -7.79 -0.30
CA LEU A 147 4.38 -8.44 1.02
C LEU A 147 3.21 -8.00 1.90
N ALA A 148 2.88 -6.70 1.92
CA ALA A 148 1.71 -6.22 2.66
C ALA A 148 0.43 -6.94 2.20
N MET A 149 0.21 -7.05 0.88
CA MET A 149 -0.95 -7.75 0.35
C MET A 149 -0.94 -9.24 0.70
N ARG A 150 0.18 -9.96 0.54
CA ARG A 150 0.27 -11.38 0.96
C ARG A 150 -0.13 -11.58 2.42
N ILE A 151 0.31 -10.69 3.31
CA ILE A 151 -0.05 -10.75 4.74
C ILE A 151 -1.55 -10.52 4.93
N THR A 152 -2.12 -9.44 4.38
CA THR A 152 -3.57 -9.15 4.52
C THR A 152 -4.45 -10.27 3.98
N GLN A 153 -4.06 -10.86 2.86
CA GLN A 153 -4.74 -12.00 2.24
C GLN A 153 -4.65 -13.26 3.11
N ALA A 154 -3.46 -13.59 3.64
CA ALA A 154 -3.29 -14.70 4.58
C ALA A 154 -4.08 -14.53 5.88
N LEU A 155 -4.27 -13.28 6.32
CA LEU A 155 -5.09 -12.93 7.47
C LEU A 155 -6.59 -12.93 7.17
N ARG A 156 -6.99 -12.97 5.90
CA ARG A 156 -8.38 -12.76 5.43
C ARG A 156 -8.97 -11.45 5.97
N ARG A 157 -8.16 -10.39 5.94
CA ARG A 157 -8.54 -9.06 6.38
C ARG A 157 -8.20 -8.05 5.28
N PRO A 158 -9.08 -7.10 4.98
CA PRO A 158 -8.82 -6.10 3.94
C PRO A 158 -7.65 -5.18 4.36
N ALA A 159 -6.95 -4.61 3.38
CA ALA A 159 -5.91 -3.61 3.58
C ALA A 159 -6.44 -2.39 4.35
N ALA A 160 -7.71 -2.04 4.14
CA ALA A 160 -8.40 -0.97 4.86
C ALA A 160 -8.31 -1.12 6.39
N ASP A 161 -8.27 -2.34 6.93
CA ASP A 161 -8.09 -2.59 8.37
C ASP A 161 -6.76 -2.04 8.90
N PHE A 162 -5.75 -1.94 8.04
CA PHE A 162 -4.39 -1.56 8.38
C PHE A 162 -4.00 -0.19 7.84
N VAL A 163 -4.93 0.51 7.21
CA VAL A 163 -4.73 1.86 6.68
C VAL A 163 -5.50 2.86 7.55
N TYR A 164 -4.89 4.00 7.82
CA TYR A 164 -5.51 5.07 8.59
C TYR A 164 -5.14 6.43 8.00
N VAL A 165 -5.93 7.44 8.37
CA VAL A 165 -5.74 8.84 7.97
C VAL A 165 -4.77 9.52 8.94
N ALA A 166 -3.79 10.25 8.43
CA ALA A 166 -2.73 10.85 9.23
C ALA A 166 -2.24 12.20 8.67
N GLU A 167 -1.73 13.04 9.56
CA GLU A 167 -1.08 14.33 9.26
C GLU A 167 0.46 14.21 9.12
N TRP A 168 0.95 13.01 8.80
CA TRP A 168 2.38 12.75 8.61
C TRP A 168 2.61 11.78 7.48
#